data_AF-A0A0W0N3P6-F1
#
_entry.id   AF-A0A0W0N3P6-F1
#
_cell.length_a   1.000
_cell.length_b   1.000
_cell.length_c   1.000
_cell.angle_alpha   90.00
_cell.angle_beta   90.00
_cell.angle_gamma   90.00
#
_symmetry.space_group_name_H-M   'P 1'
#
loop_
_entity.id
_entity.type
_entity.pdbx_description
1 polymer ?
#
loop_
_entity_poly.entity_id
_entity_poly.type
_entity_poly.pdbx_seq_one_letter_code
_entity_poly.pdbx_strand_id
1 'polypeptide(L)'
;MRPFLVLLALALTGCAGREPEVRTVRVEVPVLVPCKTKEVAVPPWAAAGLKKSDSLEVKVRALLAERRQRIGYERQLVAAAQACQ
;
A
#
# COMPACT_ATOMS: atom_id res chain seq x y z
N MET A 1 -2.19 -72.47 -3.44
CA MET A 1 -1.93 -71.32 -4.34
C MET A 1 -2.95 -70.18 -4.17
N ARG A 2 -4.26 -70.44 -4.20
CA ARG A 2 -5.31 -69.42 -3.98
C ARG A 2 -5.17 -68.54 -2.71
N PRO A 3 -4.89 -69.07 -1.50
CA PRO A 3 -4.82 -68.22 -0.30
C PRO A 3 -3.60 -67.28 -0.29
N PHE A 4 -2.52 -67.69 -0.95
CA PHE A 4 -1.29 -66.89 -1.06
C PHE A 4 -1.49 -65.65 -1.93
N LEU A 5 -2.25 -65.77 -3.02
CA LEU A 5 -2.62 -64.64 -3.88
C LEU A 5 -3.52 -63.63 -3.16
N VAL A 6 -4.43 -64.13 -2.31
CA VAL A 6 -5.31 -63.27 -1.49
C VAL A 6 -4.50 -62.51 -0.44
N LEU A 7 -3.59 -63.19 0.26
CA LEU A 7 -2.67 -62.57 1.22
C LEU A 7 -1.77 -61.51 0.58
N LEU A 8 -1.25 -61.79 -0.62
CA LEU A 8 -0.43 -60.84 -1.36
C LEU A 8 -1.23 -59.60 -1.78
N ALA A 9 -2.48 -59.78 -2.24
CA ALA A 9 -3.36 -58.66 -2.61
C ALA A 9 -3.70 -57.77 -1.41
N LEU A 10 -3.93 -58.35 -0.23
CA LEU A 10 -4.18 -57.61 1.02
C LEU A 10 -2.96 -56.82 1.50
N ALA A 11 -1.74 -57.34 1.31
CA ALA A 11 -0.52 -56.62 1.67
C ALA A 11 -0.27 -55.38 0.80
N LEU A 12 -0.73 -55.39 -0.45
CA LEU A 12 -0.52 -54.31 -1.43
C LEU A 12 -1.51 -53.14 -1.26
N THR A 13 -2.69 -53.36 -0.68
CA THR A 13 -3.71 -52.30 -0.51
C THR A 13 -3.47 -51.39 0.69
N GLY A 14 -2.56 -51.76 1.61
CA GLY A 14 -2.23 -50.98 2.81
C GLY A 14 -1.62 -49.59 2.55
N CYS A 15 -1.10 -49.33 1.35
CA CYS A 15 -0.50 -48.03 1.01
C CYS A 15 -1.53 -46.96 0.60
N ALA A 16 -2.75 -47.36 0.20
CA ALA A 16 -3.81 -46.45 -0.23
C ALA A 16 -4.62 -45.84 0.94
N GLY A 17 -4.46 -46.37 2.16
CA GLY A 17 -5.17 -45.92 3.37
C GLY A 17 -4.45 -44.87 4.20
N ARG A 18 -3.29 -44.36 3.74
CA ARG A 18 -2.57 -43.30 4.46
C ARG A 18 -3.23 -41.96 4.19
N GLU A 19 -3.81 -41.37 5.25
CA GLU A 19 -4.27 -39.98 5.20
C GLU A 19 -3.07 -39.06 4.92
N PRO A 20 -3.20 -38.09 4.00
CA PRO A 20 -2.13 -37.15 3.72
C PRO A 20 -1.84 -36.32 4.98
N GLU A 21 -0.56 -36.18 5.33
CA GLU A 21 -0.13 -35.36 6.46
C GLU A 21 -0.42 -33.88 6.15
N VAL A 22 -1.52 -33.36 6.69
CA VAL A 22 -1.94 -31.97 6.48
C VAL A 22 -1.02 -31.04 7.28
N ARG A 23 -0.02 -30.47 6.61
CA ARG A 23 0.78 -29.38 7.18
C ARG A 23 0.07 -28.06 7.00
N THR A 24 -0.56 -27.58 8.07
CA THR A 24 -1.13 -26.24 8.12
C THR A 24 0.00 -25.21 8.18
N VAL A 25 0.16 -24.46 7.09
CA VAL A 25 1.10 -23.34 7.03
C VAL A 25 0.35 -22.08 7.43
N ARG A 26 0.86 -21.38 8.44
CA ARG A 26 0.35 -20.04 8.78
C ARG A 26 0.86 -19.06 7.74
N VAL A 27 -0.07 -18.40 7.05
CA VAL A 27 0.22 -17.32 6.10
C VAL A 27 -0.12 -16.01 6.78
N GLU A 28 0.84 -15.10 6.89
CA GLU A 28 0.57 -13.74 7.31
C GLU A 28 -0.06 -12.97 6.14
N VAL A 29 -1.35 -12.65 6.29
CA VAL A 29 -2.07 -11.82 5.31
C VAL A 29 -1.89 -10.37 5.72
N PRO A 30 -1.30 -9.51 4.88
CA PRO A 30 -1.17 -8.09 5.19
C PRO A 30 -2.57 -7.47 5.30
N VAL A 31 -2.84 -6.85 6.45
CA VAL A 31 -4.08 -6.13 6.72
C VAL A 31 -3.86 -4.64 6.52
N LEU A 32 -4.84 -3.97 5.90
CA LEU A 32 -4.81 -2.51 5.70
C LEU A 32 -4.96 -1.82 7.06
N VAL A 33 -3.89 -1.15 7.52
CA VAL A 33 -3.94 -0.31 8.72
C VAL A 33 -4.39 1.11 8.36
N PRO A 34 -5.38 1.69 9.06
CA PRO A 34 -5.80 3.05 8.78
C PRO A 34 -4.72 4.04 9.21
N CYS A 35 -4.24 4.88 8.28
CA CYS A 35 -3.31 5.95 8.64
C CYS A 35 -4.02 7.01 9.51
N LYS A 36 -3.43 7.30 10.68
CA LYS A 36 -3.89 8.35 11.59
C LYS A 36 -3.07 9.62 11.42
N THR A 37 -3.16 10.25 10.25
CA THR A 37 -2.53 11.56 9.99
C THR A 37 -3.59 12.66 9.90
N LYS A 38 -3.20 13.90 10.18
CA LYS A 38 -4.07 15.07 9.99
C LYS A 38 -4.00 15.51 8.53
N GLU A 39 -5.13 15.97 8.01
CA GLU A 39 -5.18 16.57 6.68
C GLU A 39 -4.30 17.83 6.63
N VAL A 40 -3.45 17.92 5.60
CA VAL A 40 -2.57 19.08 5.40
C VAL A 40 -3.35 20.17 4.69
N ALA A 41 -3.58 21.29 5.39
CA ALA A 41 -4.36 22.41 4.86
C ALA A 41 -3.71 23.01 3.60
N VAL A 42 -4.52 23.24 2.57
CA VAL A 42 -4.09 23.91 1.35
C VAL A 42 -3.80 25.37 1.67
N PRO A 43 -2.59 25.89 1.38
CA PRO A 43 -2.25 27.27 1.67
C PRO A 43 -3.00 28.23 0.72
N PRO A 44 -3.21 29.49 1.14
CA PRO A 44 -3.73 30.52 0.26
C PRO A 44 -2.67 30.88 -0.79
N TRP A 45 -2.84 30.31 -1.99
CA TRP A 45 -1.91 30.48 -3.11
C TRP A 45 -1.75 31.95 -3.50
N ALA A 46 -0.52 32.43 -3.51
CA ALA A 46 -0.22 33.83 -3.80
C ALA A 46 -0.67 34.27 -5.21
N ALA A 47 -0.73 33.36 -6.18
CA ALA A 47 -1.20 33.68 -7.53
C ALA A 47 -2.74 33.66 -7.68
N ALA A 48 -3.50 33.20 -6.69
CA ALA A 48 -4.95 33.04 -6.80
C ALA A 48 -5.70 34.35 -7.10
N GLY A 49 -5.16 35.49 -6.66
CA GLY A 49 -5.74 36.81 -6.89
C GLY A 49 -5.25 37.54 -8.14
N LEU A 50 -4.36 36.95 -8.93
CA LEU A 50 -3.77 37.63 -10.09
C LEU A 50 -4.82 37.85 -11.20
N LYS A 51 -4.81 39.06 -11.75
CA LYS A 51 -5.63 39.47 -12.89
C LYS A 51 -4.79 39.58 -14.15
N LYS A 52 -5.44 39.45 -15.31
CA LYS A 52 -4.78 39.62 -16.61
C LYS A 52 -4.18 41.02 -16.77
N SER A 53 -4.86 42.04 -16.23
CA SER A 53 -4.45 43.45 -16.25
C SER A 53 -3.28 43.79 -15.32
N ASP A 54 -2.89 42.89 -14.42
CA ASP A 54 -1.81 43.19 -13.47
C ASP A 54 -0.46 43.33 -14.20
N SER A 55 0.39 44.20 -13.65
CA SER A 55 1.73 44.41 -14.18
C SER A 55 2.57 43.14 -14.10
N LEU A 56 3.58 43.04 -14.97
CA LEU A 56 4.49 41.89 -14.97
C LEU A 56 5.20 41.74 -13.62
N GLU A 57 5.57 42.85 -12.98
CA GLU A 57 6.22 42.83 -11.68
C GLU A 57 5.36 42.17 -10.60
N VAL A 58 4.06 42.53 -10.53
CA VAL A 58 3.12 41.94 -9.56
C VAL A 58 2.98 40.44 -9.82
N LYS A 59 2.85 40.03 -11.08
CA LYS A 59 2.76 38.62 -11.47
C LYS A 59 4.00 37.83 -11.07
N VAL A 60 5.20 38.32 -11.40
CA VAL A 60 6.47 37.65 -11.07
C VAL A 60 6.64 37.54 -9.56
N ARG A 61 6.33 38.60 -8.81
CA ARG A 61 6.41 38.60 -7.33
C ARG A 61 5.47 37.56 -6.72
N ALA A 62 4.23 37.50 -7.16
CA ALA A 62 3.25 36.52 -6.69
C ALA A 62 3.66 35.09 -7.04
N LEU A 63 4.14 34.83 -8.26
CA LEU A 63 4.61 33.50 -8.68
C LEU A 63 5.86 33.04 -7.91
N LEU A 64 6.80 33.93 -7.61
CA LEU A 64 7.97 33.61 -6.78
C LEU A 64 7.59 33.32 -5.32
N ALA A 65 6.58 34.02 -4.79
CA ALA A 65 6.03 33.73 -3.47
C ALA A 65 5.33 32.36 -3.45
N GLU A 66 4.47 32.10 -4.44
CA GLU A 66 3.76 30.82 -4.56
C GLU A 66 4.73 29.64 -4.73
N ARG A 67 5.81 29.81 -5.50
CA ARG A 67 6.84 28.76 -5.63
C ARG A 67 7.37 28.32 -4.27
N ARG A 68 7.61 29.26 -3.35
CA ARG A 68 8.04 28.93 -1.98
C ARG A 68 6.92 28.27 -1.17
N GLN A 69 5.67 28.71 -1.33
CA GLN A 69 4.52 28.07 -0.70
C GLN A 69 4.39 26.59 -1.13
N ARG A 70 4.54 26.29 -2.43
CA ARG A 70 4.48 24.93 -2.97
C ARG A 70 5.57 24.03 -2.40
N ILE A 71 6.81 24.51 -2.36
CA ILE A 71 7.93 23.77 -1.74
C ILE A 71 7.62 23.42 -0.28
N GLY A 72 7.04 24.35 0.48
CA GLY A 72 6.64 24.11 1.87
C GLY A 72 5.51 23.09 1.98
N TYR A 73 4.47 23.24 1.17
CA TYR A 73 3.31 22.35 1.15
C TYR A 73 3.69 20.93 0.75
N GLU A 74 4.52 20.75 -0.27
CA GLU A 74 5.04 19.44 -0.70
C GLU A 74 5.81 18.75 0.43
N ARG A 75 6.65 19.48 1.18
CA ARG A 75 7.35 18.92 2.34
C ARG A 75 6.40 18.48 3.44
N GLN A 76 5.34 19.24 3.70
CA GLN A 76 4.30 18.85 4.68
C GLN A 76 3.54 17.61 4.23
N LEU A 77 3.20 17.51 2.94
CA LEU A 77 2.56 16.32 2.38
C LEU A 77 3.46 15.08 2.47
N VAL A 78 4.75 15.21 2.14
CA VAL A 78 5.72 14.12 2.29
C VAL A 78 5.82 13.68 3.74
N ALA A 79 5.90 14.61 4.69
CA ALA A 79 5.94 14.29 6.11
C ALA A 79 4.65 13.57 6.58
N ALA A 80 3.48 14.03 6.12
CA ALA A 80 2.21 13.38 6.43
C ALA A 80 2.11 11.96 5.85
N ALA A 81 2.64 11.74 4.64
CA ALA A 81 2.67 10.42 4.01
C ALA A 81 3.69 9.49 4.69
N GLN A 82 4.84 9.99 5.10
CA GLN A 82 5.84 9.20 5.84
C GLN A 82 5.33 8.77 7.22
N ALA A 83 4.50 9.58 7.87
CA ALA A 83 3.84 9.18 9.12
C ALA A 83 2.83 8.03 8.94
N CYS A 84 2.46 7.68 7.71
CA CYS A 84 1.53 6.60 7.37
C CYS A 84 2.19 5.28 6.96
N GLN A 85 3.51 5.26 6.76
CA GLN A 85 4.28 4.06 6.41
C GLN A 85 4.59 3.24 7.66
#